data_AF-D2PBZ5-F1
#
_entry.id   AF-D2PBZ5-F1
#
_cell.length_a   1.000
_cell.length_b   1.000
_cell.length_c   1.000
_cell.angle_alpha   90.00
_cell.angle_beta   90.00
_cell.angle_gamma   90.00
#
_symmetry.space_group_name_H-M   'P 1'
#
loop_
_entity.id
_entity.type
_entity.pdbx_description
1 polymer ?
#
loop_
_entity_poly.entity_id
_entity_poly.type
_entity_poly.pdbx_seq_one_letter_code
_entity_poly.pdbx_strand_id
1 'polypeptide(L)'
;MTERLTLTQLLDMYFETENEEERIERIKDIALTLKYDIVASLNSAEDVKIKDVVTDTKRKVILIKFYFTHQYLASKDFIIAIKFSTQKSKPLVPAQIEKYVGKIKDWIAAKLYRKQYPYDLTYIIIGPKFTKGVSTMKRMIEEGKYFYTATPDTLIEVIEALVEYFKARAIAFAERLIETKRALESKGIEGRFDQGIEAIKQLLKVTHKFKGIITKVRELMDRDYYEIAAMLIEDESYLDEIDSFLR
;
A
#
# COMPACT_ATOMS: atom_id res chain seq x y z
N MET A 1 -9.10 3.22 -30.32
CA MET A 1 -8.44 2.95 -29.02
C MET A 1 -9.34 2.00 -28.27
N THR A 2 -8.87 0.80 -27.92
CA THR A 2 -9.65 -0.13 -27.11
C THR A 2 -9.68 0.42 -25.68
N GLU A 3 -10.86 0.74 -25.15
CA GLU A 3 -11.01 1.12 -23.75
C GLU A 3 -10.49 0.00 -22.86
N ARG A 4 -9.67 0.38 -21.89
CA ARG A 4 -9.07 -0.55 -20.95
C ARG A 4 -10.09 -0.91 -19.87
N LEU A 5 -10.30 -2.20 -19.65
CA LEU A 5 -11.17 -2.71 -18.59
C LEU A 5 -10.65 -2.33 -17.20
N THR A 6 -11.56 -1.98 -16.29
CA THR A 6 -11.25 -1.70 -14.89
C THR A 6 -10.83 -2.97 -14.15
N LEU A 7 -10.18 -2.80 -12.99
CA LEU A 7 -9.83 -3.93 -12.12
C LEU A 7 -11.07 -4.80 -11.80
N THR A 8 -12.19 -4.18 -11.44
CA THR A 8 -13.45 -4.88 -11.13
C THR A 8 -13.97 -5.67 -12.33
N GLN A 9 -14.03 -5.05 -13.52
CA GLN A 9 -14.48 -5.74 -14.73
C GLN A 9 -13.60 -6.95 -15.08
N LEU A 10 -12.28 -6.82 -14.92
CA LEU A 10 -11.35 -7.92 -15.16
C LEU A 10 -11.50 -9.06 -14.14
N LEU A 11 -11.84 -8.73 -12.89
CA LEU A 11 -12.17 -9.70 -11.86
C LEU A 11 -13.46 -10.46 -12.19
N ASP A 12 -14.53 -9.74 -12.55
CA ASP A 12 -15.81 -10.35 -12.94
C ASP A 12 -15.61 -11.33 -14.09
N MET A 13 -14.92 -10.89 -15.15
CA MET A 13 -14.58 -11.75 -16.29
C MET A 13 -13.74 -12.96 -15.88
N TYR A 14 -12.76 -12.79 -14.99
CA TYR A 14 -11.92 -13.91 -14.51
C TYR A 14 -12.77 -15.00 -13.83
N PHE A 15 -13.78 -14.62 -13.05
CA PHE A 15 -14.66 -15.56 -12.36
C PHE A 15 -15.62 -16.28 -13.30
N GLU A 16 -16.14 -15.56 -14.30
CA GLU A 16 -17.08 -16.11 -15.29
C GLU A 16 -16.38 -17.01 -16.34
N THR A 17 -15.07 -16.85 -16.55
CA THR A 17 -14.31 -17.62 -17.56
C THR A 17 -14.14 -19.07 -17.12
N GLU A 18 -14.76 -20.04 -17.79
CA GLU A 18 -14.62 -21.48 -17.47
C GLU A 18 -13.32 -22.12 -18.00
N ASN A 19 -12.78 -21.63 -19.11
CA ASN A 19 -11.55 -22.14 -19.72
C ASN A 19 -10.32 -21.81 -18.87
N GLU A 20 -9.54 -22.82 -18.47
CA GLU A 20 -8.38 -22.61 -17.58
C GLU A 20 -7.23 -21.80 -18.21
N GLU A 21 -7.00 -21.93 -19.52
CA GLU A 21 -5.93 -21.18 -20.21
C GLU A 21 -6.30 -19.71 -20.36
N GLU A 22 -7.55 -19.43 -20.75
CA GLU A 22 -8.07 -18.06 -20.83
C GLU A 22 -8.07 -17.40 -19.45
N ARG A 23 -8.52 -18.12 -18.42
CA ARG A 23 -8.49 -17.65 -17.03
C ARG A 23 -7.06 -17.32 -16.55
N ILE A 24 -6.04 -18.02 -17.05
CA ILE A 24 -4.63 -17.70 -16.75
C ILE A 24 -4.16 -16.42 -17.46
N GLU A 25 -4.58 -16.18 -18.69
CA GLU A 25 -4.28 -14.93 -19.40
C GLU A 25 -4.91 -13.72 -18.68
N ARG A 26 -6.14 -13.84 -18.16
CA ARG A 26 -6.80 -12.79 -17.37
C ARG A 26 -6.00 -12.34 -16.15
N ILE A 27 -5.23 -13.24 -15.53
CA ILE A 27 -4.36 -12.88 -14.40
C ILE A 27 -3.28 -11.88 -14.84
N LYS A 28 -2.77 -11.99 -16.06
CA LYS A 28 -1.79 -11.03 -16.59
C LYS A 28 -2.44 -9.66 -16.80
N ASP A 29 -3.66 -9.63 -17.32
CA ASP A 29 -4.42 -8.39 -17.51
C ASP A 29 -4.71 -7.72 -16.16
N ILE A 30 -5.17 -8.49 -15.17
CA ILE A 30 -5.37 -8.04 -13.79
C ILE A 30 -4.06 -7.51 -13.19
N ALA A 31 -2.95 -8.23 -13.37
CA ALA A 31 -1.66 -7.83 -12.85
C ALA A 31 -1.18 -6.50 -13.45
N LEU A 32 -1.40 -6.35 -14.75
CA LEU A 32 -1.06 -5.15 -15.47
C LEU A 32 -1.95 -3.99 -15.01
N THR A 33 -3.26 -4.17 -14.92
CA THR A 33 -4.20 -3.13 -14.46
C THR A 33 -3.89 -2.67 -13.05
N LEU A 34 -3.72 -3.60 -12.11
CA LEU A 34 -3.32 -3.27 -10.75
C LEU A 34 -2.02 -2.45 -10.67
N LYS A 35 -1.02 -2.80 -11.48
CA LYS A 35 0.22 -2.02 -11.58
C LYS A 35 -0.05 -0.57 -11.99
N TYR A 36 -0.83 -0.37 -13.05
CA TYR A 36 -1.07 0.98 -13.56
C TYR A 36 -1.96 1.79 -12.63
N ASP A 37 -2.95 1.18 -12.00
CA ASP A 37 -3.83 1.87 -11.04
C ASP A 37 -3.03 2.35 -9.82
N ILE A 38 -2.15 1.49 -9.26
CA ILE A 38 -1.27 1.88 -8.16
C ILE A 38 -0.30 2.99 -8.58
N VAL A 39 0.33 2.86 -9.76
CA VAL A 39 1.23 3.90 -10.29
C VAL A 39 0.50 5.22 -10.52
N ALA A 40 -0.73 5.19 -11.04
CA ALA A 40 -1.54 6.38 -11.27
C ALA A 40 -1.93 7.05 -9.93
N SER A 41 -2.40 6.28 -8.95
CA SER A 41 -2.71 6.79 -7.62
C SER A 41 -1.50 7.46 -6.97
N LEU A 42 -0.32 6.84 -7.08
CA LEU A 42 0.93 7.43 -6.57
C LEU A 42 1.33 8.71 -7.31
N ASN A 43 1.25 8.74 -8.64
CA ASN A 43 1.59 9.94 -9.43
C ASN A 43 0.61 11.10 -9.25
N SER A 44 -0.63 10.82 -8.85
CA SER A 44 -1.64 11.84 -8.59
C SER A 44 -1.45 12.58 -7.26
N ALA A 45 -0.57 12.08 -6.38
CA ALA A 45 -0.18 12.77 -5.17
C ALA A 45 1.02 13.69 -5.48
N GLU A 46 0.84 15.00 -5.34
CA GLU A 46 1.82 16.05 -5.71
C GLU A 46 3.21 15.80 -5.12
N ASP A 47 3.26 15.27 -3.90
CA ASP A 47 4.49 15.05 -3.14
C ASP A 47 4.96 13.60 -3.12
N VAL A 48 4.61 12.83 -4.15
CA VAL A 48 5.10 11.46 -4.34
C VAL A 48 5.85 11.36 -5.66
N LYS A 49 7.02 10.73 -5.62
CA LYS A 49 7.83 10.46 -6.81
C LYS A 49 8.11 8.98 -6.95
N ILE A 50 7.77 8.44 -8.11
CA ILE A 50 8.14 7.08 -8.48
C ILE A 50 9.62 7.06 -8.88
N LYS A 51 10.41 6.23 -8.19
CA LYS A 51 11.83 6.01 -8.47
C LYS A 51 12.04 4.95 -9.52
N ASP A 52 11.34 3.83 -9.40
CA ASP A 52 11.51 2.68 -10.28
C ASP A 52 10.25 1.82 -10.31
N VAL A 53 9.99 1.20 -11.45
CA VAL A 53 8.92 0.21 -11.64
C VAL A 53 9.48 -0.99 -12.37
N VAL A 54 9.89 -1.99 -11.62
CA VAL A 54 10.54 -3.20 -12.16
C VAL A 54 9.51 -4.29 -12.34
N THR A 55 9.47 -4.90 -13.52
CA THR A 55 8.66 -6.08 -13.80
C THR A 55 9.57 -7.27 -14.12
N ASP A 56 9.47 -8.34 -13.34
CA ASP A 56 10.15 -9.62 -13.59
C ASP A 56 9.09 -10.63 -14.05
N THR A 57 9.02 -10.86 -15.36
CA THR A 57 8.03 -11.76 -15.98
C THR A 57 8.29 -13.22 -15.62
N LYS A 58 9.57 -13.62 -15.47
CA LYS A 58 9.96 -14.99 -15.09
C LYS A 58 9.48 -15.31 -13.69
N ARG A 59 9.67 -14.38 -12.75
CA ARG A 59 9.18 -14.51 -11.38
C ARG A 59 7.76 -14.00 -11.21
N LYS A 60 7.14 -13.40 -12.22
CA LYS A 60 5.81 -12.78 -12.15
C LYS A 60 5.70 -11.80 -10.97
N VAL A 61 6.68 -10.90 -10.85
CA VAL A 61 6.76 -9.88 -9.79
C VAL A 61 6.72 -8.50 -10.41
N ILE A 62 6.02 -7.58 -9.75
CA ILE A 62 6.04 -6.15 -10.01
C ILE A 62 6.58 -5.48 -8.75
N LEU A 63 7.60 -4.65 -8.88
CA LEU A 63 8.11 -3.82 -7.81
C LEU A 63 7.84 -2.37 -8.19
N ILE A 64 7.23 -1.63 -7.28
CA ILE A 64 6.98 -0.20 -7.43
C ILE A 64 7.73 0.48 -6.28
N LYS A 65 8.82 1.16 -6.62
CA LYS A 65 9.62 1.94 -5.68
C LYS A 65 9.25 3.40 -5.82
N PHE A 66 8.89 4.03 -4.72
CA PHE A 66 8.57 5.45 -4.67
C PHE A 66 9.03 6.05 -3.34
N TYR A 67 8.97 7.36 -3.26
CA TYR A 67 9.29 8.11 -2.05
C TYR A 67 8.43 9.37 -2.02
N PHE A 68 8.22 9.87 -0.81
CA PHE A 68 7.61 11.18 -0.62
C PHE A 68 8.69 12.26 -0.80
N THR A 69 8.35 13.37 -1.45
CA THR A 69 9.22 14.55 -1.55
C THR A 69 9.30 15.31 -0.23
N HIS A 70 8.27 15.18 0.62
CA HIS A 70 8.21 15.83 1.92
C HIS A 70 9.33 15.33 2.86
N GLN A 71 10.13 16.25 3.41
CA GLN A 71 11.39 15.94 4.09
C GLN A 71 11.29 14.93 5.25
N TYR A 72 10.18 14.95 6.00
CA TYR A 72 9.95 14.00 7.11
C TYR A 72 9.69 12.56 6.64
N LEU A 73 9.22 12.39 5.42
CA LEU A 73 8.90 11.10 4.80
C LEU A 73 10.01 10.66 3.81
N ALA A 74 10.74 11.61 3.22
CA ALA A 74 11.77 11.39 2.20
C ALA A 74 12.96 10.54 2.67
N SER A 75 13.16 10.41 3.99
CA SER A 75 14.22 9.57 4.57
C SER A 75 14.01 8.08 4.34
N LYS A 76 12.83 7.66 3.89
CA LYS A 76 12.48 6.25 3.65
C LYS A 76 11.96 6.02 2.24
N ASP A 77 12.56 5.04 1.58
CA ASP A 77 11.99 4.50 0.35
C ASP A 77 10.78 3.61 0.69
N PHE A 78 9.70 3.77 -0.07
CA PHE A 78 8.55 2.89 -0.01
C PHE A 78 8.59 1.94 -1.19
N ILE A 79 8.42 0.66 -0.91
CA ILE A 79 8.42 -0.38 -1.94
C ILE A 79 7.14 -1.17 -1.80
N ILE A 80 6.33 -1.18 -2.86
CA ILE A 80 5.22 -2.11 -3.03
C ILE A 80 5.71 -3.23 -3.95
N ALA A 81 5.71 -4.45 -3.44
CA ALA A 81 6.16 -5.62 -4.17
C ALA A 81 5.01 -6.59 -4.37
N ILE A 82 4.57 -6.76 -5.61
CA ILE A 82 3.39 -7.53 -5.99
C ILE A 82 3.81 -8.81 -6.71
N LYS A 83 3.61 -9.98 -6.09
CA LYS A 83 3.99 -11.28 -6.66
C LYS A 83 2.76 -12.03 -7.15
N PHE A 84 2.64 -12.27 -8.45
CA PHE A 84 1.61 -13.12 -9.02
C PHE A 84 2.06 -14.59 -9.01
N SER A 85 1.48 -15.46 -8.18
CA SER A 85 1.68 -16.90 -8.29
C SER A 85 0.94 -17.43 -9.54
N THR A 86 1.15 -18.68 -9.94
CA THR A 86 0.25 -19.43 -10.83
C THR A 86 0.31 -20.91 -10.48
N GLN A 87 0.45 -21.21 -9.18
CA GLN A 87 0.63 -22.59 -8.74
C GLN A 87 -0.64 -23.39 -9.04
N LYS A 88 -0.49 -24.42 -9.86
CA LYS A 88 -1.60 -25.26 -10.34
C LYS A 88 -2.03 -26.34 -9.32
N SER A 89 -1.23 -26.65 -8.30
CA SER A 89 -1.37 -27.95 -7.59
C SER A 89 -1.41 -27.95 -6.06
N LYS A 90 -0.91 -26.93 -5.34
CA LYS A 90 -0.97 -26.88 -3.86
C LYS A 90 -1.07 -25.45 -3.32
N PRO A 91 -1.78 -25.22 -2.19
CA PRO A 91 -1.72 -23.94 -1.48
C PRO A 91 -0.28 -23.56 -1.19
N LEU A 92 -0.01 -22.26 -1.28
CA LEU A 92 1.15 -21.68 -0.63
C LEU A 92 0.98 -21.85 0.89
N VAL A 93 1.87 -22.61 1.52
CA VAL A 93 1.91 -22.67 3.00
C VAL A 93 2.72 -21.49 3.54
N PRO A 94 2.46 -21.02 4.78
CA PRO A 94 3.14 -19.86 5.36
C PRO A 94 4.67 -19.88 5.21
N ALA A 95 5.31 -21.03 5.50
CA ALA A 95 6.76 -21.19 5.36
C ALA A 95 7.27 -20.98 3.91
N GLN A 96 6.45 -21.30 2.90
CA GLN A 96 6.81 -21.02 1.50
C GLN A 96 6.72 -19.53 1.21
N ILE A 97 5.71 -18.84 1.74
CA ILE A 97 5.53 -17.39 1.63
C ILE A 97 6.67 -16.67 2.31
N GLU A 98 7.03 -17.01 3.55
CA GLU A 98 8.19 -16.45 4.24
C GLU A 98 9.47 -16.63 3.44
N LYS A 99 9.69 -17.82 2.88
CA LYS A 99 10.83 -18.09 1.99
C LYS A 99 10.78 -17.23 0.72
N TYR A 100 9.60 -16.98 0.15
CA TYR A 100 9.44 -16.09 -1.01
C TYR A 100 9.68 -14.63 -0.64
N VAL A 101 9.14 -14.17 0.49
CA VAL A 101 9.36 -12.84 1.06
C VAL A 101 10.84 -12.61 1.27
N GLY A 102 11.56 -13.56 1.89
CA GLY A 102 13.01 -13.51 2.08
C GLY A 102 13.75 -13.36 0.75
N LYS A 103 13.43 -14.22 -0.23
CA LYS A 103 14.03 -14.12 -1.58
C LYS A 103 13.75 -12.79 -2.28
N ILE A 104 12.56 -12.23 -2.11
CA ILE A 104 12.20 -10.95 -2.74
C ILE A 104 12.83 -9.78 -1.99
N LYS A 105 12.96 -9.85 -0.66
CA LYS A 105 13.77 -8.91 0.13
C LYS A 105 15.21 -8.92 -0.37
N ASP A 106 15.84 -10.09 -0.51
CA ASP A 106 17.20 -10.22 -1.04
C ASP A 106 17.29 -9.68 -2.47
N TRP A 107 16.28 -9.96 -3.28
CA TRP A 107 16.23 -9.51 -4.68
C TRP A 107 16.04 -8.00 -4.79
N ILE A 108 15.18 -7.39 -3.96
CA ILE A 108 15.03 -5.94 -3.80
C ILE A 108 16.37 -5.34 -3.37
N ALA A 109 17.00 -5.92 -2.36
CA ALA A 109 18.32 -5.50 -1.87
C ALA A 109 19.42 -5.66 -2.93
N ALA A 110 19.25 -6.53 -3.94
CA ALA A 110 20.20 -6.69 -5.03
C ALA A 110 19.88 -5.82 -6.27
N LYS A 111 18.60 -5.58 -6.56
CA LYS A 111 18.13 -4.88 -7.77
C LYS A 111 17.81 -3.41 -7.56
N LEU A 112 17.21 -3.08 -6.42
CA LEU A 112 16.67 -1.76 -6.14
C LEU A 112 17.54 -0.91 -5.21
N TYR A 113 18.71 -1.38 -4.72
CA TYR A 113 19.80 -0.52 -4.20
C TYR A 113 21.05 -1.24 -3.64
N ARG A 114 22.17 -0.51 -3.57
CA ARG A 114 23.35 -0.81 -2.73
C ARG A 114 23.22 -0.12 -1.35
N LYS A 115 22.75 -0.83 -0.32
CA LYS A 115 23.06 -0.69 1.14
C LYS A 115 22.99 0.65 1.92
N GLN A 116 22.36 1.76 1.48
CA GLN A 116 22.53 3.04 2.22
C GLN A 116 21.34 3.62 3.02
N TYR A 117 20.10 3.13 2.94
CA TYR A 117 18.98 3.73 3.71
C TYR A 117 17.92 2.70 4.17
N PRO A 118 17.22 2.94 5.30
CA PRO A 118 16.08 2.13 5.72
C PRO A 118 14.89 2.36 4.77
N TYR A 119 14.21 1.29 4.38
CA TYR A 119 13.01 1.35 3.55
C TYR A 119 11.82 0.74 4.28
N ASP A 120 10.65 1.31 4.05
CA ASP A 120 9.36 0.73 4.43
C ASP A 120 8.92 -0.20 3.30
N LEU A 121 9.04 -1.51 3.53
CA LEU A 121 8.64 -2.51 2.54
C LEU A 121 7.22 -2.98 2.82
N THR A 122 6.37 -2.80 1.82
CA THR A 122 5.08 -3.46 1.73
C THR A 122 5.13 -4.55 0.66
N TYR A 123 4.93 -5.79 1.08
CA TYR A 123 4.99 -6.94 0.21
C TYR A 123 3.60 -7.58 0.10
N ILE A 124 3.11 -7.67 -1.13
CA ILE A 124 1.80 -8.18 -1.51
C ILE A 124 2.01 -9.40 -2.41
N ILE A 125 1.62 -10.58 -1.95
CA ILE A 125 1.57 -11.76 -2.80
C ILE A 125 0.17 -11.89 -3.34
N ILE A 126 0.00 -11.93 -4.65
CA ILE A 126 -1.23 -12.29 -5.32
C ILE A 126 -1.12 -13.72 -5.83
N GLY A 127 -1.75 -14.66 -5.15
CA GLY A 127 -1.73 -16.08 -5.47
C GLY A 127 -2.99 -16.56 -6.19
N PRO A 128 -3.02 -16.74 -7.52
CA PRO A 128 -4.12 -17.41 -8.22
C PRO A 128 -4.06 -18.93 -8.04
N LYS A 129 -4.74 -19.45 -6.98
CA LYS A 129 -5.59 -20.69 -6.92
C LYS A 129 -5.74 -21.29 -5.49
N PHE A 130 -7.00 -21.32 -5.04
CA PHE A 130 -7.83 -22.36 -4.38
C PHE A 130 -7.35 -23.14 -3.15
N THR A 131 -7.15 -22.52 -2.00
CA THR A 131 -7.32 -23.27 -0.73
C THR A 131 -7.54 -22.31 0.43
N LYS A 132 -8.50 -22.66 1.32
CA LYS A 132 -8.87 -21.88 2.51
C LYS A 132 -7.68 -21.37 3.34
N GLY A 133 -6.55 -22.08 3.33
CA GLY A 133 -5.38 -21.71 4.11
C GLY A 133 -4.70 -20.40 3.70
N VAL A 134 -4.84 -19.97 2.43
CA VAL A 134 -4.26 -18.71 1.95
C VAL A 134 -5.09 -17.50 2.39
N SER A 135 -6.42 -17.60 2.34
CA SER A 135 -7.32 -16.52 2.77
C SER A 135 -7.35 -16.32 4.29
N THR A 136 -6.92 -17.32 5.07
CA THR A 136 -6.79 -17.21 6.54
C THR A 136 -5.44 -16.70 7.01
N MET A 137 -4.48 -16.44 6.10
CA MET A 137 -3.18 -15.90 6.51
C MET A 137 -3.32 -14.46 6.99
N LYS A 138 -2.91 -14.22 8.24
CA LYS A 138 -3.06 -12.95 8.92
C LYS A 138 -2.34 -11.83 8.16
N ARG A 139 -2.98 -10.65 8.16
CA ARG A 139 -2.33 -9.36 7.91
C ARG A 139 -1.27 -9.18 8.99
N MET A 140 0.01 -9.21 8.61
CA MET A 140 1.10 -9.02 9.58
C MET A 140 1.77 -7.68 9.32
N ILE A 141 1.58 -6.76 10.27
CA ILE A 141 2.42 -5.56 10.41
C ILE A 141 3.53 -5.96 11.40
N GLU A 142 4.77 -6.04 10.93
CA GLU A 142 5.94 -6.24 11.78
C GLU A 142 6.92 -5.09 11.56
N GLU A 143 7.23 -4.34 12.63
CA GLU A 143 8.27 -3.28 12.60
C GLU A 143 8.09 -2.25 11.47
N GLY A 144 6.85 -1.89 11.15
CA GLY A 144 6.54 -0.95 10.06
C GLY A 144 6.58 -1.54 8.64
N LYS A 145 6.76 -2.86 8.51
CA LYS A 145 6.68 -3.61 7.25
C LYS A 145 5.35 -4.34 7.17
N TYR A 146 4.73 -4.30 6.00
CA TYR A 146 3.42 -4.93 5.77
C TYR A 146 3.55 -6.12 4.85
N PHE A 147 3.00 -7.27 5.26
CA PHE A 147 2.97 -8.48 4.46
C PHE A 147 1.53 -8.92 4.27
N TYR A 148 1.13 -9.12 3.01
CA TYR A 148 -0.20 -9.57 2.66
C TYR A 148 -0.15 -10.62 1.56
N THR A 149 -0.98 -11.65 1.70
CA THR A 149 -1.21 -12.64 0.64
C THR A 149 -2.68 -12.61 0.28
N ALA A 150 -2.95 -12.35 -0.99
CA ALA A 150 -4.27 -12.23 -1.57
C ALA A 150 -4.44 -13.28 -2.65
N THR A 151 -5.66 -13.72 -2.87
CA THR A 151 -6.04 -14.48 -4.06
C THR A 151 -6.77 -13.52 -5.01
N PRO A 152 -6.96 -13.86 -6.31
CA PRO A 152 -7.67 -12.99 -7.25
C PRO A 152 -9.04 -12.51 -6.72
N ASP A 153 -9.73 -13.35 -5.96
CA ASP A 153 -11.01 -13.06 -5.32
C ASP A 153 -10.97 -12.02 -4.20
N THR A 154 -9.80 -11.78 -3.61
CA THR A 154 -9.62 -10.82 -2.53
C THR A 154 -8.73 -9.65 -2.96
N LEU A 155 -8.67 -9.34 -4.26
CA LEU A 155 -7.84 -8.23 -4.76
C LEU A 155 -8.33 -6.84 -4.33
N ILE A 156 -9.63 -6.68 -4.10
CA ILE A 156 -10.14 -5.44 -3.48
C ILE A 156 -9.57 -5.31 -2.06
N GLU A 157 -9.55 -6.41 -1.30
CA GLU A 157 -8.97 -6.43 0.05
C GLU A 157 -7.47 -6.10 0.06
N VAL A 158 -6.73 -6.34 -1.03
CA VAL A 158 -5.32 -5.88 -1.16
C VAL A 158 -5.21 -4.36 -1.09
N ILE A 159 -6.08 -3.68 -1.82
CA ILE A 159 -6.09 -2.21 -1.85
C ILE A 159 -6.57 -1.68 -0.49
N GLU A 160 -7.59 -2.29 0.11
CA GLU A 160 -8.02 -1.96 1.47
C GLU A 160 -6.91 -2.18 2.50
N ALA A 161 -6.15 -3.26 2.37
CA ALA A 161 -4.98 -3.54 3.20
C ALA A 161 -3.87 -2.49 3.04
N LEU A 162 -3.63 -2.01 1.82
CA LEU A 162 -2.73 -0.89 1.57
C LEU A 162 -3.23 0.39 2.25
N VAL A 163 -4.53 0.68 2.13
CA VAL A 163 -5.19 1.80 2.82
C VAL A 163 -4.97 1.70 4.33
N GLU A 164 -5.23 0.54 4.93
CA GLU A 164 -5.01 0.29 6.36
C GLU A 164 -3.54 0.48 6.77
N TYR A 165 -2.59 0.08 5.91
CA TYR A 165 -1.18 0.31 6.18
C TYR A 165 -0.81 1.80 6.23
N PHE A 166 -1.21 2.58 5.22
CA PHE A 166 -0.91 4.02 5.21
C PHE A 166 -1.64 4.76 6.34
N LYS A 167 -2.87 4.33 6.67
CA LYS A 167 -3.63 4.79 7.84
C LYS A 167 -2.87 4.56 9.14
N ALA A 168 -2.41 3.33 9.38
CA ALA A 168 -1.62 2.99 10.57
C ALA A 168 -0.30 3.78 10.64
N ARG A 169 0.32 4.10 9.49
CA ARG A 169 1.51 4.96 9.44
C ARG A 169 1.19 6.41 9.79
N ALA A 170 0.07 6.94 9.33
CA ALA A 170 -0.39 8.28 9.69
C ALA A 170 -0.65 8.37 11.21
N ILE A 171 -1.36 7.39 11.77
CA ILE A 171 -1.62 7.28 13.22
C ILE A 171 -0.31 7.20 14.01
N ALA A 172 0.57 6.26 13.70
CA ALA A 172 1.82 6.08 14.42
C ALA A 172 2.76 7.31 14.33
N PHE A 173 2.63 8.11 13.26
CA PHE A 173 3.35 9.36 13.14
C PHE A 173 2.68 10.47 13.96
N ALA A 174 1.36 10.55 13.98
CA ALA A 174 0.59 11.45 14.84
C ALA A 174 0.89 11.21 16.33
N GLU A 175 0.80 9.96 16.80
CA GLU A 175 1.10 9.56 18.19
C GLU A 175 2.49 10.05 18.64
N ARG A 176 3.51 9.89 17.81
CA ARG A 176 4.87 10.39 18.08
C ARG A 176 4.93 11.91 18.21
N LEU A 177 4.18 12.64 17.38
CA LEU A 177 4.11 14.09 17.46
C LEU A 177 3.36 14.56 18.70
N ILE A 178 2.30 13.86 19.10
CA ILE A 178 1.55 14.12 20.35
C ILE A 178 2.45 13.92 21.57
N GLU A 179 3.20 12.81 21.63
CA GLU A 179 4.19 12.58 22.70
C GLU A 179 5.23 13.70 22.77
N THR A 180 5.72 14.13 21.61
CA THR A 180 6.69 15.23 21.50
C THR A 180 6.07 16.55 21.98
N LYS A 181 4.82 16.84 21.60
CA LYS A 181 4.07 18.02 22.03
C LYS A 181 3.92 18.06 23.55
N ARG A 182 3.46 16.97 24.17
CA ARG A 182 3.35 16.83 25.64
C ARG A 182 4.68 17.08 26.35
N ALA A 183 5.77 16.55 25.79
CA ALA A 183 7.11 16.74 26.34
C ALA A 183 7.61 18.19 26.26
N LEU A 184 7.19 18.97 25.25
CA LEU A 184 7.50 20.39 25.13
C LEU A 184 6.62 21.26 26.05
N GLU A 185 5.32 20.97 26.11
CA GLU A 185 4.36 21.66 26.97
C GLU A 185 4.73 21.53 28.45
N SER A 186 5.16 20.35 28.89
CA SER A 186 5.66 20.14 30.26
C SER A 186 6.91 20.97 30.61
N LYS A 187 7.60 21.50 29.60
CA LYS A 187 8.75 22.40 29.73
C LYS A 187 8.38 23.87 29.48
N GLY A 188 7.10 24.18 29.26
CA GLY A 188 6.61 25.53 28.95
C GLY A 188 7.02 26.03 27.55
N ILE A 189 7.36 25.11 26.63
CA ILE A 189 7.76 25.46 25.26
C ILE A 189 6.57 25.20 24.32
N GLU A 190 6.16 26.21 23.57
CA GLU A 190 5.16 26.07 22.53
C GLU A 190 5.79 25.39 21.30
N GLY A 191 5.33 24.18 20.97
CA GLY A 191 5.82 23.42 19.82
C GLY A 191 5.12 23.84 18.53
N ARG A 192 5.90 24.05 17.44
CA ARG A 192 5.35 24.23 16.09
C ARG A 192 5.44 22.92 15.32
N PHE A 193 4.29 22.40 14.87
CA PHE A 193 4.18 21.10 14.23
C PHE A 193 3.74 21.17 12.77
N ASP A 194 3.75 22.35 12.14
CA ASP A 194 3.28 22.57 10.76
C ASP A 194 3.85 21.55 9.76
N GLN A 195 5.15 21.24 9.87
CA GLN A 195 5.79 20.26 8.99
C GLN A 195 5.43 18.81 9.34
N GLY A 196 5.09 18.54 10.61
CA GLY A 196 4.55 17.26 11.04
C GLY A 196 3.12 17.05 10.52
N ILE A 197 2.27 18.08 10.63
CA ILE A 197 0.92 18.12 10.05
C ILE A 197 0.98 17.89 8.55
N GLU A 198 1.87 18.59 7.84
CA GLU A 198 2.03 18.43 6.40
C GLU A 198 2.46 17.00 6.03
N ALA A 199 3.35 16.36 6.80
CA ALA A 199 3.70 14.97 6.56
C ALA A 199 2.52 14.00 6.76
N ILE A 200 1.68 14.19 7.78
CA ILE A 200 0.46 13.40 7.97
C ILE A 200 -0.51 13.63 6.80
N LYS A 201 -0.70 14.89 6.40
CA LYS A 201 -1.53 15.29 5.25
C LYS A 201 -1.17 14.49 3.99
N GLN A 202 0.12 14.37 3.69
CA GLN A 202 0.59 13.63 2.52
C GLN A 202 0.33 12.12 2.62
N LEU A 203 0.44 11.52 3.81
CA LEU A 203 0.05 10.12 4.04
C LEU A 203 -1.46 9.92 3.84
N LEU A 204 -2.29 10.84 4.35
CA LEU A 204 -3.75 10.79 4.20
C LEU A 204 -4.19 10.95 2.73
N LYS A 205 -3.55 11.85 1.97
CA LYS A 205 -3.79 12.00 0.53
C LYS A 205 -3.54 10.69 -0.22
N VAL A 206 -2.38 10.06 -0.01
CA VAL A 206 -2.04 8.78 -0.64
C VAL A 206 -3.03 7.68 -0.23
N THR A 207 -3.39 7.63 1.06
CA THR A 207 -4.40 6.69 1.59
C THR A 207 -5.73 6.84 0.86
N HIS A 208 -6.21 8.07 0.72
CA HIS A 208 -7.46 8.39 0.04
C HIS A 208 -7.41 8.07 -1.46
N LYS A 209 -6.28 8.32 -2.15
CA LYS A 209 -6.08 7.95 -3.56
C LYS A 209 -6.04 6.44 -3.79
N PHE A 210 -5.55 5.66 -2.82
CA PHE A 210 -5.67 4.20 -2.87
C PHE A 210 -7.12 3.74 -2.70
N LYS A 211 -7.86 4.34 -1.77
CA LYS A 211 -9.31 4.08 -1.60
C LYS A 211 -10.09 4.39 -2.88
N GLY A 212 -9.69 5.42 -3.62
CA GLY A 212 -10.22 5.80 -4.93
C GLY A 212 -10.12 4.73 -6.02
N ILE A 213 -9.19 3.77 -5.91
CA ILE A 213 -9.06 2.67 -6.89
C ILE A 213 -10.26 1.72 -6.82
N ILE A 214 -10.76 1.45 -5.61
CA ILE A 214 -11.83 0.46 -5.36
C ILE A 214 -13.20 1.10 -5.21
N THR A 215 -13.27 2.35 -4.76
CA THR A 215 -14.52 3.06 -4.48
C THR A 215 -14.47 4.44 -5.08
N LYS A 216 -15.61 4.95 -5.57
CA LYS A 216 -15.75 6.35 -5.93
C LYS A 216 -15.85 7.19 -4.65
N VAL A 217 -14.71 7.42 -4.00
CA VAL A 217 -14.61 8.36 -2.89
C VAL A 217 -14.61 9.79 -3.43
N ARG A 218 -15.27 10.69 -2.69
CA ARG A 218 -15.31 12.12 -3.01
C ARG A 218 -13.89 12.67 -2.94
N GLU A 219 -13.43 13.36 -3.99
CA GLU A 219 -12.18 14.10 -3.89
C GLU A 219 -12.30 15.21 -2.85
N LEU A 220 -11.37 15.19 -1.90
CA LEU A 220 -11.25 16.19 -0.85
C LEU A 220 -10.33 17.32 -1.31
N MET A 221 -10.57 18.52 -0.82
CA MET A 221 -9.70 19.66 -1.06
C MET A 221 -8.45 19.57 -0.18
N ASP A 222 -7.36 20.22 -0.58
CA ASP A 222 -6.11 20.22 0.21
C ASP A 222 -6.34 20.70 1.66
N ARG A 223 -7.23 21.69 1.82
CA ARG A 223 -7.65 22.21 3.11
C ARG A 223 -8.28 21.14 4.00
N ASP A 224 -9.12 20.26 3.45
CA ASP A 224 -9.80 19.21 4.21
C ASP A 224 -8.76 18.21 4.76
N TYR A 225 -7.75 17.85 3.95
CA TYR A 225 -6.65 16.99 4.41
C TYR A 225 -5.84 17.66 5.53
N TYR A 226 -5.60 18.97 5.44
CA TYR A 226 -4.87 19.72 6.46
C TYR A 226 -5.64 19.76 7.79
N GLU A 227 -6.94 20.07 7.74
CA GLU A 227 -7.79 20.12 8.95
C GLU A 227 -7.78 18.78 9.69
N ILE A 228 -7.86 17.67 8.96
CA ILE A 228 -7.82 16.33 9.56
C ILE A 228 -6.43 16.01 10.12
N ALA A 229 -5.36 16.33 9.37
CA ALA A 229 -4.00 16.13 9.84
C ALA A 229 -3.68 16.93 11.12
N ALA A 230 -4.22 18.15 11.24
CA ALA A 230 -4.11 18.97 12.45
C ALA A 230 -4.89 18.34 13.61
N MET A 231 -6.15 17.94 13.39
CA MET A 231 -6.97 17.30 14.43
C MET A 231 -6.35 16.01 14.98
N LEU A 232 -5.69 15.20 14.15
CA LEU A 232 -4.99 13.99 14.62
C LEU A 232 -3.86 14.28 15.62
N ILE A 233 -3.32 15.50 15.67
CA ILE A 233 -2.29 15.92 16.64
C ILE A 233 -2.91 16.71 17.80
N GLU A 234 -4.03 17.39 17.56
CA GLU A 234 -4.69 18.24 18.55
C GLU A 234 -5.63 17.46 19.47
N ASP A 235 -6.26 16.39 18.97
CA ASP A 235 -7.23 15.57 19.69
C ASP A 235 -6.95 14.06 19.48
N GLU A 236 -6.54 13.37 20.55
CA GLU A 236 -6.28 11.92 20.51
C GLU A 236 -7.52 11.09 20.19
N SER A 237 -8.73 11.58 20.47
CA SER A 237 -9.96 10.87 20.13
C SER A 237 -10.20 10.79 18.61
N TYR A 238 -9.56 11.68 17.84
CA TYR A 238 -9.66 11.72 16.39
C TYR A 238 -8.91 10.57 15.69
N LEU A 239 -7.99 9.89 16.41
CA LEU A 239 -7.30 8.71 15.89
C LEU A 239 -8.28 7.56 15.59
N ASP A 240 -9.35 7.44 16.38
CA ASP A 240 -10.41 6.44 16.18
C ASP A 240 -11.41 6.85 15.07
N GLU A 241 -11.45 8.12 14.68
CA GLU A 241 -12.38 8.65 13.67
C GLU A 241 -11.81 8.65 12.24
N ILE A 242 -10.54 8.28 12.05
CA ILE A 242 -9.87 8.30 10.75
C ILE A 242 -10.59 7.42 9.70
N ASP A 243 -11.37 6.43 10.14
CA ASP A 243 -12.21 5.59 9.26
C ASP A 243 -13.39 6.35 8.64
N SER A 244 -13.91 7.37 9.33
CA SER A 244 -14.99 8.22 8.82
C SER A 244 -14.51 9.11 7.67
N PHE A 245 -13.23 9.45 7.64
CA PHE A 245 -12.59 10.22 6.56
C PHE A 245 -12.45 9.45 5.25
N LEU A 246 -12.45 8.12 5.29
CA LEU A 246 -12.31 7.26 4.11
C LEU A 246 -13.66 6.82 3.50
N ARG A 247 -14.77 7.44 3.92
CA ARG A 247 -16.15 7.13 3.48
C ARG A 247 -16.62 7.99 2.32
#